data_AF-F3ND74-F1
#
_entry.id   AF-F3ND74-F1
#
_cell.length_a   1.000
_cell.length_b   1.000
_cell.length_c   1.000
_cell.angle_alpha   90.00
_cell.angle_beta   90.00
_cell.angle_gamma   90.00
#
_symmetry.space_group_name_H-M   'P 1'
#
loop_
_entity.id
_entity.type
_entity.pdbx_description
1 polymer ?
#
loop_
_entity_poly.entity_id
_entity_poly.type
_entity_poly.pdbx_seq_one_letter_code
_entity_poly.pdbx_strand_id
1 'polypeptide(L)'
;MTGAMPKPARAEIARHLERYREWERRMLAAPDDPRVRDGFENEGRILRTLMGKRCAREAAQAAERRLRAADVAPTPRIAPARTLPLTAERSRAATAPHHAFPRTKTAGHATAASRRGTRAPSGATHHGEPAPAG
;
A
#
# COMPACT_ATOMS: atom_id res chain seq x y z
N MET A 1 1.48 -32.90 -13.50
CA MET A 1 1.76 -32.67 -12.06
C MET A 1 1.92 -31.17 -11.84
N THR A 2 0.84 -30.48 -11.46
CA THR A 2 0.88 -29.03 -11.20
C THR A 2 1.53 -28.83 -9.83
N GLY A 3 2.84 -28.69 -9.79
CA GLY A 3 3.57 -28.31 -8.59
C GLY A 3 3.17 -26.88 -8.23
N ALA A 4 2.21 -26.73 -7.32
CA ALA A 4 1.97 -25.46 -6.67
C ALA A 4 3.28 -25.09 -5.97
N MET A 5 4.06 -24.16 -6.53
CA MET A 5 5.19 -23.57 -5.81
C MET A 5 4.63 -23.06 -4.48
N PRO A 6 5.09 -23.59 -3.34
CA PRO A 6 4.56 -23.17 -2.06
C PRO A 6 4.79 -21.67 -1.95
N LYS A 7 3.71 -20.92 -1.67
CA LYS A 7 3.82 -19.51 -1.35
C LYS A 7 4.76 -19.40 -0.13
N PRO A 8 5.71 -18.46 -0.13
CA PRO A 8 6.65 -18.34 0.98
C PRO A 8 5.89 -18.18 2.29
N ALA A 9 6.38 -18.90 3.30
CA ALA A 9 5.79 -18.88 4.62
C ALA A 9 5.86 -17.45 5.19
N ARG A 10 4.82 -17.05 5.95
CA ARG A 10 4.77 -15.69 6.54
C ARG A 10 5.98 -15.39 7.42
N ALA A 11 6.44 -16.39 8.18
CA ALA A 11 7.62 -16.26 9.05
C ALA A 11 8.91 -15.98 8.26
N GLU A 12 9.03 -16.54 7.06
CA GLU A 12 10.17 -16.28 6.18
C GLU A 12 10.16 -14.82 5.70
N ILE A 13 9.00 -14.35 5.24
CA ILE A 13 8.81 -12.94 4.84
C ILE A 13 9.14 -12.00 6.01
N ALA A 14 8.69 -12.32 7.22
CA ALA A 14 8.96 -11.51 8.41
C ALA A 14 10.45 -11.44 8.76
N ARG A 15 11.17 -12.57 8.72
CA ARG A 15 12.63 -12.60 8.96
C ARG A 15 13.39 -11.74 7.95
N HIS A 16 13.09 -11.88 6.66
CA HIS A 16 13.77 -11.10 5.63
C HIS A 16 13.46 -9.60 5.73
N LEU A 17 12.22 -9.24 6.10
CA LEU A 17 11.85 -7.84 6.33
C LEU A 17 12.63 -7.22 7.49
N GLU A 18 12.77 -7.94 8.61
CA GLU A 18 13.52 -7.46 9.77
C GLU A 18 15.01 -7.27 9.44
N ARG A 19 15.63 -8.25 8.78
CA ARG A 19 17.03 -8.15 8.32
C ARG A 19 17.23 -7.00 7.35
N TYR A 20 16.31 -6.81 6.41
CA TYR A 20 16.37 -5.69 5.47
C TYR A 20 16.36 -4.33 6.19
N ARG A 21 15.53 -4.16 7.22
CA ARG A 21 15.51 -2.94 8.05
C ARG A 21 16.77 -2.77 8.88
N GLU A 22 17.34 -3.86 9.37
CA GLU A 22 18.61 -3.82 10.07
C GLU A 22 19.76 -3.40 9.16
N TRP A 23 19.80 -3.93 7.92
CA TRP A 23 20.76 -3.50 6.91
C TRP A 23 20.54 -2.06 6.46
N GLU A 24 19.29 -1.58 6.37
CA GLU A 24 18.99 -0.18 6.09
C GLU A 24 19.64 0.75 7.14
N ARG A 25 19.51 0.40 8.43
CA ARG A 25 20.18 1.13 9.51
C ARG A 25 21.71 1.05 9.42
N ARG A 26 22.27 -0.13 9.12
CA ARG A 26 23.72 -0.29 8.93
C ARG A 26 24.24 0.50 7.74
N MET A 27 23.50 0.54 6.63
CA MET A 27 23.87 1.29 5.42
C MET A 27 23.88 2.80 5.67
N LEU A 28 23.02 3.29 6.58
CA LEU A 28 23.07 4.68 7.05
C LEU A 28 24.27 4.97 7.96
N ALA A 29 24.72 3.99 8.75
CA ALA A 29 25.83 4.16 9.69
C ALA A 29 27.22 3.96 9.04
N ALA A 30 27.33 3.05 8.08
CA ALA A 30 28.58 2.67 7.42
C ALA A 30 28.33 2.36 5.93
N PRO A 31 28.08 3.38 5.09
CA PRO A 31 27.79 3.19 3.67
C PRO A 31 28.97 2.63 2.87
N ASP A 32 30.21 2.88 3.31
CA ASP A 32 31.44 2.43 2.66
C ASP A 32 31.84 0.98 3.00
N ASP A 33 31.16 0.32 3.94
CA ASP A 33 31.45 -1.08 4.26
C ASP A 33 30.86 -2.00 3.17
N PRO A 34 31.71 -2.71 2.40
CA PRO A 34 31.25 -3.57 1.32
C PRO A 34 30.38 -4.74 1.82
N ARG A 35 30.56 -5.22 3.06
CA ARG A 35 29.72 -6.28 3.64
C ARG A 35 28.32 -5.80 3.94
N VAL A 36 28.19 -4.54 4.37
CA VAL A 36 26.89 -3.90 4.60
C VAL A 36 26.14 -3.75 3.28
N ARG A 37 26.83 -3.30 2.22
CA ARG A 37 26.25 -3.18 0.88
C ARG A 37 25.81 -4.53 0.31
N ASP A 38 26.66 -5.56 0.36
CA ASP A 38 26.33 -6.89 -0.15
C ASP A 38 25.14 -7.51 0.60
N GLY A 39 25.13 -7.41 1.95
CA GLY A 39 24.02 -7.88 2.78
C GLY A 39 22.69 -7.19 2.47
N PHE A 40 22.71 -5.86 2.30
CA PHE A 40 21.55 -5.07 1.92
C PHE A 40 21.00 -5.45 0.54
N GLU A 41 21.88 -5.60 -0.45
CA GLU A 41 21.51 -6.00 -1.81
C GLU A 41 20.94 -7.42 -1.86
N ASN A 42 21.53 -8.34 -1.11
CA ASN A 42 21.06 -9.72 -1.04
C ASN A 42 19.66 -9.82 -0.43
N GLU A 43 19.42 -9.19 0.73
CA GLU A 43 18.09 -9.18 1.36
C GLU A 43 17.06 -8.44 0.49
N GLY A 44 17.46 -7.35 -0.17
CA GLY A 44 16.63 -6.63 -1.13
C GLY A 44 16.26 -7.46 -2.36
N ARG A 45 17.17 -8.31 -2.85
CA ARG A 45 16.90 -9.27 -3.94
C ARG A 45 15.89 -10.34 -3.50
N ILE A 46 16.07 -10.91 -2.30
CA ILE A 46 15.16 -11.92 -1.75
C ILE A 46 13.74 -11.35 -1.62
N LEU A 47 13.58 -10.20 -0.96
CA LEU A 47 12.27 -9.56 -0.78
C LEU A 47 11.57 -9.29 -2.11
N ARG A 48 12.30 -8.81 -3.11
CA ARG A 48 11.79 -8.55 -4.46
C ARG A 48 11.20 -9.81 -5.10
N THR A 49 11.91 -10.93 -5.02
CA THR A 49 11.46 -12.23 -5.54
C THR A 49 10.26 -12.75 -4.76
N LEU A 50 10.30 -12.69 -3.42
CA LEU A 50 9.22 -13.17 -2.56
C LEU A 50 7.91 -12.41 -2.79
N MET A 51 7.97 -11.09 -2.97
CA MET A 51 6.80 -10.22 -3.15
C MET A 51 6.42 -9.97 -4.61
N GLY A 52 7.26 -10.37 -5.57
CA GLY A 52 7.04 -10.12 -6.99
C GLY A 52 7.03 -8.64 -7.36
N LYS A 53 7.83 -7.81 -6.67
CA LYS A 53 7.95 -6.37 -6.96
C LYS A 53 9.19 -6.08 -7.79
N ARG A 54 9.35 -4.84 -8.30
CA ARG A 54 10.52 -4.47 -9.10
C ARG A 54 11.60 -3.83 -8.25
N CYS A 55 11.23 -3.18 -7.15
CA CYS A 55 12.15 -2.54 -6.22
C CYS A 55 12.08 -3.15 -4.81
N ALA A 56 13.21 -3.14 -4.09
CA ALA A 56 13.30 -3.66 -2.72
C ALA A 56 12.41 -2.88 -1.74
N ARG A 57 12.32 -1.54 -1.90
CA ARG A 57 11.46 -0.68 -1.08
C ARG A 57 9.97 -0.98 -1.25
N GLU A 58 9.53 -1.17 -2.50
CA GLU A 58 8.15 -1.59 -2.79
C GLU A 58 7.86 -2.98 -2.23
N ALA A 59 8.85 -3.89 -2.33
CA ALA A 59 8.75 -5.22 -1.76
C ALA A 59 8.60 -5.17 -0.24
N ALA A 60 9.36 -4.33 0.45
CA ALA A 60 9.25 -4.14 1.91
C ALA A 60 7.85 -3.63 2.29
N GLN A 61 7.32 -2.62 1.61
CA GLN A 61 5.95 -2.12 1.85
C GLN A 61 4.89 -3.20 1.57
N ALA A 62 5.04 -3.98 0.50
CA ALA A 62 4.13 -5.08 0.19
C ALA A 62 4.20 -6.19 1.24
N ALA A 63 5.39 -6.50 1.74
CA ALA A 63 5.60 -7.46 2.83
C ALA A 63 4.93 -6.99 4.12
N GLU A 64 5.13 -5.74 4.51
CA GLU A 64 4.47 -5.12 5.68
C GLU A 64 2.94 -5.20 5.58
N ARG A 65 2.39 -4.84 4.42
CA ARG A 65 0.94 -4.94 4.18
C ARG A 65 0.43 -6.38 4.24
N ARG A 66 1.19 -7.34 3.71
CA ARG A 66 0.84 -8.77 3.73
C ARG A 66 0.86 -9.34 5.15
N LEU A 67 1.83 -8.93 5.98
CA LEU A 67 1.92 -9.31 7.39
C LEU A 67 0.80 -8.65 8.21
N ARG A 68 0.49 -7.38 7.97
CA ARG A 68 -0.61 -6.69 8.65
C ARG A 68 -1.99 -7.24 8.27
N ALA A 69 -2.23 -7.52 7.00
CA ALA A 69 -3.50 -8.11 6.55
C ALA A 69 -3.72 -9.53 7.10
N ALA A 70 -2.63 -10.25 7.38
CA ALA A 70 -2.64 -11.56 8.01
C ALA A 70 -3.00 -11.49 9.51
N ASP A 71 -2.60 -10.43 10.19
CA ASP A 71 -2.89 -10.16 11.60
C ASP A 71 -4.34 -9.69 11.82
N VAL A 72 -4.87 -8.93 10.85
CA VAL A 72 -6.25 -8.39 10.86
C VAL A 72 -7.28 -9.37 10.30
N ALA A 73 -6.86 -10.46 9.63
CA ALA A 73 -7.79 -11.47 9.14
C ALA A 73 -8.58 -12.04 10.33
N PRO A 74 -9.91 -11.84 10.38
CA PRO A 74 -10.71 -12.41 11.45
C PRO A 74 -10.53 -13.92 11.36
N THR A 75 -9.93 -14.49 12.40
CA THR A 75 -9.98 -15.93 12.63
C THR A 75 -11.45 -16.32 12.44
N PRO A 76 -11.81 -17.26 11.56
CA PRO A 76 -13.19 -17.71 11.49
C PRO A 76 -13.49 -18.28 12.88
N ARG A 77 -14.18 -17.48 13.69
CA ARG A 77 -14.82 -17.94 14.90
C ARG A 77 -15.70 -19.06 14.41
N ILE A 78 -15.30 -20.31 14.69
CA ILE A 78 -16.18 -21.46 14.53
C ILE A 78 -17.36 -21.16 15.45
N ALA A 79 -18.39 -20.53 14.90
CA ALA A 79 -19.64 -20.35 15.58
C ALA A 79 -20.21 -21.76 15.73
N PRO A 80 -20.46 -22.26 16.95
CA PRO A 80 -21.23 -23.48 17.07
C PRO A 80 -22.58 -23.22 16.40
N ALA A 81 -22.96 -24.14 15.52
CA ALA A 81 -24.22 -24.10 14.80
C ALA A 81 -25.35 -23.78 15.78
N ARG A 82 -25.87 -22.55 15.74
CA ARG A 82 -27.13 -22.23 16.39
C ARG A 82 -28.20 -22.86 15.51
N THR A 83 -28.53 -24.11 15.82
CA THR A 83 -29.80 -24.71 15.47
C THR A 83 -30.88 -23.73 15.90
N LEU A 84 -31.50 -23.05 14.95
CA LEU A 84 -32.67 -22.22 15.19
C LEU A 84 -33.88 -23.16 15.17
N PRO A 85 -34.59 -23.38 16.29
CA PRO A 85 -35.91 -23.95 16.23
C PRO A 85 -36.93 -22.86 15.88
N LEU A 86 -37.89 -23.28 15.06
CA LEU A 86 -39.28 -22.85 15.01
C LEU A 86 -39.61 -21.36 14.82
N THR A 87 -40.11 -21.11 13.62
CA THR A 87 -41.38 -20.42 13.35
C THR A 87 -42.31 -20.24 14.57
N ALA A 88 -42.50 -18.99 14.98
CA ALA A 88 -43.73 -18.46 15.56
C ALA A 88 -43.64 -16.93 15.38
N GLU A 89 -44.45 -16.35 14.48
CA GLU A 89 -45.66 -15.57 14.86
C GLU A 89 -45.34 -14.40 15.80
N ARG A 90 -45.88 -13.20 15.70
CA ARG A 90 -46.82 -12.49 14.83
C ARG A 90 -47.02 -11.17 15.57
N SER A 91 -47.08 -10.04 14.85
CA SER A 91 -47.89 -8.84 15.16
C SER A 91 -47.46 -7.73 14.20
N ARG A 92 -48.18 -7.46 13.10
CA ARG A 92 -49.34 -6.55 12.99
C ARG A 92 -49.08 -5.11 13.44
N ALA A 93 -48.91 -4.23 12.44
CA ALA A 93 -49.52 -2.90 12.34
C ALA A 93 -49.52 -2.56 10.82
N ALA A 94 -50.62 -2.71 10.08
CA ALA A 94 -51.83 -1.89 10.06
C ALA A 94 -51.58 -0.43 9.61
N THR A 95 -51.85 -0.19 8.30
CA THR A 95 -52.66 0.93 7.77
C THR A 95 -52.01 2.35 7.81
N ALA A 96 -51.96 3.20 6.78
CA ALA A 96 -52.54 3.29 5.43
C ALA A 96 -51.64 4.24 4.57
N PRO A 97 -51.86 4.33 3.24
CA PRO A 97 -51.01 5.06 2.30
C PRO A 97 -51.38 6.56 2.25
N HIS A 98 -50.66 7.38 1.48
CA HIS A 98 -51.20 8.53 0.72
C HIS A 98 -50.08 9.32 -0.03
N HIS A 99 -50.15 9.25 -1.38
CA HIS A 99 -49.79 10.25 -2.43
C HIS A 99 -48.30 10.63 -2.65
N ALA A 100 -47.65 10.34 -3.79
CA ALA A 100 -47.69 11.09 -5.08
C ALA A 100 -47.58 12.62 -4.89
N PHE A 101 -46.68 13.40 -5.49
CA PHE A 101 -45.95 13.33 -6.77
C PHE A 101 -44.88 14.49 -6.81
N PRO A 102 -44.26 14.89 -7.95
CA PRO A 102 -42.81 15.12 -8.11
C PRO A 102 -42.36 16.59 -7.93
N ARG A 103 -41.05 16.87 -8.03
CA ARG A 103 -40.45 17.79 -9.03
C ARG A 103 -38.96 18.11 -8.78
N THR A 104 -38.32 18.36 -9.90
CA THR A 104 -36.95 18.79 -10.17
C THR A 104 -36.56 20.12 -9.50
N LYS A 105 -35.28 20.29 -9.15
CA LYS A 105 -34.59 21.57 -9.29
C LYS A 105 -33.07 21.39 -9.44
N THR A 106 -32.62 21.54 -10.67
CA THR A 106 -31.26 21.91 -11.05
C THR A 106 -31.02 23.39 -10.71
N ALA A 107 -29.73 23.73 -10.54
CA ALA A 107 -29.11 25.06 -10.55
C ALA A 107 -28.76 25.64 -9.17
N GLY A 108 -27.47 25.92 -9.01
CA GLY A 108 -26.92 26.62 -7.85
C GLY A 108 -25.39 26.74 -7.92
N HIS A 109 -24.91 27.34 -9.00
CA HIS A 109 -23.52 27.72 -9.25
C HIS A 109 -23.07 28.85 -8.30
N ALA A 110 -21.86 28.78 -7.74
CA ALA A 110 -21.02 29.93 -7.35
C ALA A 110 -19.63 29.39 -6.97
N THR A 111 -18.60 29.54 -7.79
CA THR A 111 -17.78 30.75 -8.01
C THR A 111 -17.03 31.20 -6.75
N ALA A 112 -15.74 30.84 -6.68
CA ALA A 112 -14.71 31.67 -6.06
C ALA A 112 -13.39 31.45 -6.78
N ALA A 113 -13.09 32.39 -7.68
CA ALA A 113 -11.80 32.58 -8.31
C ALA A 113 -10.83 33.32 -7.38
N SER A 114 -9.55 33.30 -7.78
CA SER A 114 -8.46 34.23 -7.41
C SER A 114 -7.68 33.91 -6.12
N ARG A 115 -6.34 33.97 -6.09
CA ARG A 115 -5.36 34.47 -7.08
C ARG A 115 -3.93 34.15 -6.62
N ARG A 116 -3.05 33.97 -7.63
CA ARG A 116 -1.73 34.62 -7.77
C ARG A 116 -0.56 34.08 -6.95
N GLY A 117 0.42 33.54 -7.68
CA GLY A 117 1.80 33.35 -7.27
C GLY A 117 2.71 33.20 -8.49
N THR A 118 2.73 34.22 -9.35
CA THR A 118 3.75 34.42 -10.39
C THR A 118 5.12 34.58 -9.76
N ARG A 119 6.16 33.92 -10.30
CA ARG A 119 7.34 34.56 -10.91
C ARG A 119 8.45 33.54 -11.18
N ALA A 120 8.71 33.30 -12.46
CA ALA A 120 10.03 32.89 -12.95
C ALA A 120 10.96 34.13 -12.94
N PRO A 121 12.27 33.92 -12.82
CA PRO A 121 13.16 34.67 -13.68
C PRO A 121 14.11 33.76 -14.47
N SER A 122 14.26 34.16 -15.72
CA SER A 122 15.24 33.77 -16.71
C SER A 122 16.68 33.98 -16.26
N GLY A 123 17.58 33.19 -16.84
CA GLY A 123 18.87 33.69 -17.33
C GLY A 123 20.11 33.33 -16.51
N ALA A 124 20.90 32.38 -17.00
CA ALA A 124 22.36 32.47 -16.98
C ALA A 124 22.91 31.60 -18.10
N THR A 125 23.27 32.26 -19.20
CA THR A 125 24.04 31.72 -20.32
C THR A 125 25.54 31.90 -20.01
N HIS A 126 26.35 31.04 -20.62
CA HIS A 126 27.81 31.11 -20.79
C HIS A 126 28.67 30.58 -19.65
N HIS A 127 29.35 29.46 -19.90
CA HIS A 127 30.80 29.48 -20.19
C HIS A 127 31.17 28.21 -20.96
N GLY A 128 31.77 28.37 -22.13
CA GLY A 128 32.59 27.36 -22.75
C GLY A 128 34.06 27.61 -22.42
N GLU A 129 34.86 26.56 -22.38
CA GLU A 129 36.28 26.55 -22.78
C GLU A 129 36.77 25.10 -22.94
N PRO A 130 37.87 24.87 -23.69
CA PRO A 130 38.05 23.72 -24.57
C PRO A 130 39.16 22.76 -24.11
N ALA A 131 39.40 21.74 -24.95
CA ALA A 131 40.32 20.62 -24.80
C ALA A 131 41.78 20.99 -24.47
N PRO A 132 42.54 20.11 -23.79
CA PRO A 132 43.99 20.27 -23.65
C PRO A 132 44.74 19.76 -24.90
N ALA A 133 45.69 20.56 -25.36
CA ALA A 133 46.84 20.10 -26.14
C ALA A 133 48.01 19.87 -25.18
N GLY A 134 48.68 18.73 -25.30
CA GLY A 134 49.85 18.33 -24.52
C GLY A 134 50.20 16.88 -24.78
#